data_AF-A0A494VLR0-F1
#
_entry.id   AF-A0A494VLR0-F1
#
_cell.length_a   1.000
_cell.length_b   1.000
_cell.length_c   1.000
_cell.angle_alpha   90.00
_cell.angle_beta   90.00
_cell.angle_gamma   90.00
#
_symmetry.space_group_name_H-M   'P 1'
#
loop_
_entity.id
_entity.type
_entity.pdbx_description
1 polymer ?
#
loop_
_entity_poly.entity_id
_entity_poly.type
_entity_poly.pdbx_seq_one_letter_code
_entity_poly.pdbx_strand_id
1 'polypeptide(L)' 'MESNLNYLMGCMSLTFVGLSAMYRLKFNKLKGTGRIPCLLGARQRQIIFFVLAVLSALVIIIY' A
#
# COMPACT_ATOMS: atom_id res chain seq x y z
N MET A 1 13.14 -24.13 4.71
CA MET A 1 12.70 -23.00 5.58
C MET A 1 12.30 -21.77 4.75
N GLU A 2 12.27 -21.85 3.41
CA GLU A 2 11.87 -20.75 2.50
C GLU A 2 10.35 -20.57 2.36
N SER A 3 9.56 -21.62 2.52
CA SER A 3 8.11 -21.56 2.32
C SER A 3 7.44 -20.56 3.27
N ASN A 4 7.87 -20.50 4.53
CA ASN A 4 7.30 -19.60 5.53
C ASN A 4 7.54 -18.12 5.19
N LEU A 5 8.69 -17.81 4.58
CA LEU A 5 9.07 -16.46 4.18
C LEU A 5 8.22 -16.00 2.98
N ASN A 6 8.01 -16.87 2.01
CA ASN A 6 7.12 -16.61 0.87
C ASN A 6 5.66 -16.41 1.29
N TYR A 7 5.15 -17.21 2.24
CA TYR A 7 3.82 -16.99 2.81
C TYR A 7 3.71 -15.64 3.53
N LEU A 8 4.74 -15.26 4.31
CA LEU A 8 4.76 -13.99 5.01
C LEU A 8 4.79 -12.79 4.04
N MET A 9 5.58 -12.89 2.97
CA MET A 9 5.69 -11.84 1.95
C MET A 9 4.42 -11.74 1.07
N GLY A 10 3.77 -12.86 0.77
CA GLY A 10 2.45 -12.87 0.13
C GLY A 10 1.38 -12.20 1.01
N CYS A 11 1.40 -12.49 2.32
CA CYS A 11 0.48 -11.87 3.28
C CYS A 11 0.74 -10.36 3.41
N MET A 12 2.01 -9.94 3.51
CA MET A 12 2.41 -8.52 3.47
C MET A 12 1.88 -7.82 2.21
N SER A 13 2.04 -8.44 1.04
CA SER A 13 1.58 -7.88 -0.24
C SER A 13 0.06 -7.64 -0.25
N LEU A 14 -0.72 -8.62 0.21
CA LEU A 14 -2.18 -8.49 0.36
C LEU A 14 -2.55 -7.37 1.34
N THR A 15 -1.83 -7.26 2.44
CA THR A 15 -2.06 -6.23 3.46
C THR A 15 -1.77 -4.83 2.90
N PHE A 16 -0.68 -4.66 2.14
CA PHE A 16 -0.35 -3.41 1.45
C PHE A 16 -1.39 -3.03 0.39
N VAL A 17 -1.89 -3.99 -0.39
CA VAL A 17 -2.97 -3.76 -1.36
C VAL A 17 -4.24 -3.29 -0.64
N GLY A 18 -4.63 -3.95 0.46
CA GLY A 18 -5.78 -3.56 1.27
C GLY A 18 -5.64 -2.16 1.87
N LEU A 19 -4.49 -1.84 2.44
CA LEU A 19 -4.16 -0.50 2.93
C LEU A 19 -4.25 0.55 1.82
N SER A 20 -3.72 0.26 0.63
CA SER A 20 -3.79 1.18 -0.51
C SER A 20 -5.23 1.51 -0.93
N ALA A 21 -6.10 0.49 -0.97
CA ALA A 21 -7.52 0.65 -1.29
C ALA A 21 -8.26 1.46 -0.21
N MET A 22 -7.94 1.22 1.07
CA MET A 22 -8.50 1.96 2.20
C MET A 22 -8.09 3.45 2.14
N TYR A 23 -6.82 3.74 1.85
CA TYR A 23 -6.35 5.12 1.68
C TYR A 23 -6.98 5.80 0.46
N ARG A 24 -7.23 5.07 -0.64
CA ARG A 24 -7.95 5.57 -1.82
C ARG A 24 -9.42 5.89 -1.51
N LEU A 25 -10.10 5.06 -0.73
CA LEU A 25 -11.46 5.33 -0.22
C LEU A 25 -11.48 6.57 0.70
N LYS A 26 -10.50 6.68 1.60
CA LYS A 26 -10.36 7.82 2.50
C LYS A 26 -10.07 9.11 1.73
N PHE A 27 -9.25 9.03 0.69
CA PHE A 27 -8.97 10.14 -0.23
C PHE A 27 -10.22 10.58 -0.99
N ASN A 28 -11.01 9.65 -1.53
CA ASN A 28 -12.29 9.99 -2.19
C ASN A 28 -13.28 10.64 -1.23
N LYS A 29 -13.38 10.16 0.03
CA LYS A 29 -14.18 10.83 1.06
C LYS A 29 -13.69 12.25 1.35
N LEU A 30 -12.38 12.46 1.48
CA LEU A 30 -11.77 13.77 1.73
C LEU A 30 -11.89 14.73 0.54
N LYS A 31 -11.91 14.20 -0.69
CA LYS A 31 -12.07 15.00 -1.92
C LYS A 31 -13.45 15.65 -2.00
N GLY A 32 -14.47 14.99 -1.45
CA GLY A 32 -15.81 15.56 -1.27
C GLY A 32 -15.91 16.63 -0.17
N THR A 33 -14.92 16.72 0.72
CA THR A 33 -14.92 17.68 1.86
C THR A 33 -14.06 18.93 1.62
N GLY A 34 -13.38 19.05 0.46
CA GLY A 34 -12.58 20.23 0.12
C GLY A 34 -11.29 20.42 0.95
N ARG A 35 -10.89 19.46 1.80
CA ARG A 35 -9.66 19.57 2.61
C ARG A 35 -8.41 19.11 1.85
N ILE A 36 -7.88 20.03 1.04
CA ILE A 36 -6.68 19.90 0.19
C ILE A 36 -5.41 19.43 0.93
N PRO A 37 -5.05 19.90 2.15
CA PRO A 37 -3.82 19.45 2.83
C PRO A 37 -3.88 17.99 3.29
N CYS A 38 -5.07 17.50 3.69
CA CYS A 38 -5.25 16.07 4.02
C CYS A 38 -5.20 15.18 2.78
N LEU A 39 -5.59 15.70 1.60
CA LEU A 39 -5.44 15.00 0.32
C LEU A 39 -3.98 14.73 -0.01
N LEU A 40 -3.12 15.74 0.14
CA LEU A 40 -1.71 15.64 -0.20
C LEU A 40 -0.98 14.62 0.68
N GLY A 41 -1.22 14.66 2.00
CA GLY A 41 -0.67 13.68 2.94
C GLY A 41 -1.17 12.25 2.71
N ALA A 42 -2.45 12.08 2.37
CA ALA A 42 -3.02 10.78 2.02
C ALA A 42 -2.42 10.22 0.71
N ARG A 43 -2.22 11.07 -0.30
CA ARG A 43 -1.60 10.69 -1.58
C ARG A 43 -0.13 10.32 -1.41
N GLN A 44 0.61 11.06 -0.58
CA GLN A 44 2.01 10.75 -0.27
C GLN A 44 2.14 9.41 0.44
N ARG A 45 1.28 9.13 1.44
CA ARG A 45 1.23 7.81 2.10
C ARG A 45 0.87 6.69 1.12
N GLN A 46 -0.09 6.92 0.22
CA GLN A 46 -0.46 5.94 -0.80
C GLN A 46 0.73 5.59 -1.71
N ILE A 47 1.52 6.59 -2.14
CA ILE A 47 2.72 6.37 -2.95
C ILE A 47 3.76 5.57 -2.16
N ILE A 48 4.00 5.89 -0.90
CA ILE A 48 4.96 5.16 -0.05
C ILE A 48 4.54 3.70 0.08
N PHE A 49 3.27 3.43 0.41
CA PHE A 49 2.76 2.06 0.51
C PHE A 49 2.82 1.30 -0.81
N PHE A 50 2.60 1.98 -1.95
CA PHE A 50 2.72 1.38 -3.27
C PHE A 50 4.17 0.99 -3.60
N VAL A 51 5.14 1.88 -3.31
CA VAL A 51 6.56 1.60 -3.51
C VAL A 51 7.03 0.44 -2.62
N LEU A 52 6.60 0.39 -1.36
CA LEU A 52 6.86 -0.74 -0.46
C LEU A 52 6.26 -2.05 -1.00
N ALA A 53 5.05 -2.02 -1.55
CA ALA A 53 4.44 -3.20 -2.15
C ALA A 53 5.24 -3.70 -3.37
N VAL A 54 5.65 -2.80 -4.26
CA VAL A 54 6.47 -3.15 -5.44
C VAL A 54 7.83 -3.71 -5.04
N LEU A 55 8.50 -3.10 -4.04
CA LEU A 55 9.75 -3.63 -3.49
C LEU A 55 9.57 -5.03 -2.90
N SER A 56 8.49 -5.25 -2.14
CA SER A 56 8.22 -6.58 -1.57
C SER A 56 7.98 -7.64 -2.65
N ALA A 57 7.24 -7.30 -3.71
CA ALA A 57 6.98 -8.21 -4.84
C ALA A 57 8.25 -8.49 -5.66
N LEU A 58 9.11 -7.49 -5.86
CA LEU A 58 10.41 -7.67 -6.53
C LEU A 58 11.30 -8.65 -5.77
N VAL A 59 11.35 -8.57 -4.43
CA VAL A 59 12.13 -9.51 -3.62
C VAL A 59 11.57 -10.94 -3.77
N ILE A 60 10.24 -11.13 -3.83
CA ILE A 60 9.64 -12.47 -4.07
C ILE A 60 9.95 -13.02 -5.48
N ILE A 61 10.12 -12.15 -6.48
CA ILE A 61 10.40 -12.59 -7.86
C ILE A 61 11.89 -12.91 -8.06
N ILE A 62 12.77 -12.14 -7.40
CA ILE A 62 14.22 -12.29 -7.52
C ILE A 62 14.75 -13.45 -6.67
N TYR A 63 14.06 -13.77 -5.56
CA TYR A 63 14.46 -14.78 -4.58
C TYR A 63 13.56 -16.02 -4.68
#